data_AF-A0A811GA11-F1
#
_entry.id   AF-A0A811GA11-F1
#
_cell.length_a   1.000
_cell.length_b   1.000
_cell.length_c   1.000
_cell.angle_alpha   90.00
_cell.angle_beta   90.00
_cell.angle_gamma   90.00
#
_symmetry.space_group_name_H-M   'P 1'
#
loop_
_entity.id
_entity.type
_entity.pdbx_description
1 polymer ?
#
loop_
_entity_poly.entity_id
_entity_poly.type
_entity_poly.pdbx_seq_one_letter_code
_entity_poly.pdbx_strand_id
1 'polypeptide(L)'
;MMKPLILATLISSVLVSACSSSEQHQPQIDPKKYQVQDLVTLQQRFELLNQQLAKDYQAFKQNNNIAFSDQSVLDVNQLDTLNLHAVSRTSLKPVKLAYCEMMNRYFVEMYQLGHQNPKFIGQVKLPDAQGEDLSKNFADSAQFYDFILNRYTSYRQAQEIMGLGCNLKAALN
;
A
#
# COMPACT_ATOMS: atom_id res chain seq x y z
N MET A 1 31.30 -6.51 -70.66
CA MET A 1 29.95 -5.99 -70.35
C MET A 1 29.55 -6.44 -68.94
N MET A 2 29.07 -5.49 -68.15
CA MET A 2 28.37 -5.56 -66.85
C MET A 2 28.98 -6.30 -65.63
N LYS A 3 29.35 -5.48 -64.65
CA LYS A 3 29.28 -5.70 -63.19
C LYS A 3 27.81 -5.93 -62.77
N PRO A 4 27.52 -6.61 -61.65
CA PRO A 4 27.41 -5.85 -60.39
C PRO A 4 27.99 -6.53 -59.15
N LEU A 5 28.36 -5.67 -58.20
CA LEU A 5 28.66 -5.99 -56.81
C LEU A 5 27.44 -6.61 -56.12
N ILE A 6 27.66 -7.63 -55.28
CA ILE A 6 26.71 -8.01 -54.25
C ILE A 6 27.40 -7.89 -52.89
N LEU A 7 26.99 -6.83 -52.18
CA LEU A 7 27.19 -6.55 -50.77
C LEU A 7 26.69 -7.76 -49.95
N ALA A 8 27.59 -8.45 -49.24
CA ALA A 8 27.19 -9.40 -48.21
C ALA A 8 27.03 -8.65 -46.88
N THR A 9 25.81 -8.68 -46.38
CA THR A 9 25.27 -8.00 -45.21
C THR A 9 25.95 -8.39 -43.90
N LEU A 10 26.26 -7.39 -43.05
CA LEU A 10 26.67 -7.56 -41.66
C LEU A 10 25.58 -8.29 -40.86
N ILE A 11 25.97 -9.38 -40.19
CA ILE A 11 25.21 -10.04 -39.14
C ILE A 11 25.42 -9.22 -37.86
N SER A 12 24.48 -8.32 -37.55
CA SER A 12 24.36 -7.74 -36.21
C SER A 12 23.30 -8.52 -35.44
N SER A 13 23.77 -9.51 -34.67
CA SER A 13 23.01 -10.21 -33.65
C SER A 13 22.56 -9.21 -32.59
N VAL A 14 21.28 -8.84 -32.61
CA VAL A 14 20.62 -8.15 -31.49
C VAL A 14 20.43 -9.20 -30.39
N LEU A 15 21.40 -9.28 -29.49
CA LEU A 15 21.19 -9.91 -28.18
C LEU A 15 20.26 -8.98 -27.40
N VAL A 16 18.97 -9.28 -27.43
CA VAL A 16 17.98 -8.67 -26.54
C VAL A 16 18.24 -9.22 -25.14
N SER A 17 19.14 -8.58 -24.39
CA SER A 17 19.28 -8.76 -22.95
C SER A 17 18.16 -8.00 -22.22
N ALA A 18 16.91 -8.41 -22.46
CA ALA A 18 15.77 -7.99 -21.64
C ALA A 18 15.57 -9.00 -20.51
N CYS A 19 16.50 -9.00 -19.56
CA CYS A 19 16.29 -9.52 -18.20
C CYS A 19 16.90 -8.51 -17.25
N SER A 20 16.38 -7.28 -17.27
CA SER A 20 16.59 -6.34 -16.18
C SER A 20 15.72 -6.84 -15.04
N SER A 21 16.32 -7.69 -14.19
CA SER A 21 15.84 -7.88 -12.82
C SER A 21 15.60 -6.49 -12.26
N SER A 22 14.33 -6.12 -12.13
CA SER A 22 13.97 -4.85 -11.51
C SER A 22 14.28 -5.05 -10.03
N GLU A 23 15.53 -4.76 -9.65
CA GLU A 23 15.89 -4.51 -8.26
C GLU A 23 14.91 -3.43 -7.78
N GLN A 24 13.87 -3.84 -7.06
CA GLN A 24 13.00 -2.92 -6.37
C GLN A 24 13.89 -2.18 -5.39
N HIS A 25 14.30 -0.96 -5.77
CA HIS A 25 14.86 0.01 -4.85
C HIS A 25 13.83 0.19 -3.74
N GLN A 26 14.04 -0.51 -2.62
CA GLN A 26 13.33 -0.21 -1.39
C GLN A 26 13.76 1.20 -0.99
N PRO A 27 12.85 2.17 -0.94
CA PRO A 27 13.21 3.52 -0.54
C PRO A 27 13.80 3.47 0.87
N GLN A 28 15.00 4.03 1.03
CA GLN A 28 15.64 4.13 2.34
C GLN A 28 14.74 4.96 3.27
N ILE A 29 14.15 4.32 4.27
CA ILE A 29 13.28 4.97 5.23
C ILE A 29 14.15 5.83 6.15
N ASP A 30 13.91 7.14 6.18
CA ASP A 30 14.51 8.03 7.18
C ASP A 30 13.69 7.97 8.47
N PRO A 31 14.20 7.34 9.56
CA PRO A 31 13.46 7.21 10.81
C PRO A 31 13.09 8.57 11.42
N LYS A 32 13.91 9.60 11.20
CA LYS A 32 13.71 10.93 11.79
C LYS A 32 12.46 11.62 11.24
N LYS A 33 12.02 11.29 10.03
CA LYS A 33 10.77 11.78 9.44
C LYS A 33 9.54 11.36 10.25
N TYR A 34 9.62 10.26 11.00
CA TYR A 34 8.48 9.66 11.68
C TYR A 34 8.46 9.91 13.19
N GLN A 35 9.63 10.16 13.79
CA GLN A 35 9.73 10.48 15.21
C GLN A 35 8.99 11.78 15.56
N VAL A 36 8.34 11.78 16.72
CA VAL A 36 7.65 12.95 17.27
C VAL A 36 8.04 13.19 18.73
N GLN A 37 7.77 14.40 19.20
CA GLN A 37 8.14 14.85 20.55
C GLN A 37 7.23 14.32 21.66
N ASP A 38 5.94 14.06 21.37
CA ASP A 38 4.94 13.69 22.37
C ASP A 38 3.77 12.88 21.77
N LEU A 39 2.95 12.32 22.66
CA LEU A 39 1.77 11.53 22.31
C LEU A 39 0.74 12.34 21.50
N VAL A 40 0.55 13.63 21.83
CA VAL A 40 -0.43 14.49 21.15
C VAL A 40 -0.07 14.66 19.68
N THR A 41 1.20 14.93 19.39
CA THR A 41 1.72 15.03 18.03
C THR A 41 1.60 13.70 17.31
N LEU A 42 1.85 12.57 17.98
CA LEU A 42 1.69 11.25 17.37
C LEU A 42 0.23 11.02 16.95
N GLN A 43 -0.71 11.25 17.87
CA GLN A 43 -2.15 11.10 17.63
C GLN A 43 -2.59 11.97 16.43
N GLN A 44 -2.17 13.24 16.40
CA GLN A 44 -2.46 14.15 15.29
C GLN A 44 -1.91 13.64 13.96
N ARG A 45 -0.73 13.02 13.93
CA ARG A 45 -0.18 12.45 12.69
C ARG A 45 -0.97 11.25 12.19
N PHE A 46 -1.48 10.40 13.08
CA PHE A 46 -2.40 9.32 12.70
C PHE A 46 -3.73 9.88 12.15
N GLU A 47 -4.29 10.91 12.79
CA GLU A 47 -5.51 11.57 12.31
C GLU A 47 -5.33 12.20 10.92
N LEU A 48 -4.21 12.91 10.71
CA LEU A 48 -3.87 13.47 9.40
C LEU A 48 -3.67 12.39 8.34
N LEU A 49 -3.03 11.27 8.69
CA LEU A 49 -2.86 10.13 7.79
C LEU A 49 -4.22 9.53 7.39
N ASN A 50 -5.15 9.38 8.34
CA ASN A 50 -6.51 8.90 8.07
C ASN A 50 -7.29 9.87 7.18
N GLN A 51 -7.19 11.18 7.42
CA GLN A 51 -7.81 12.19 6.56
C GLN A 51 -7.23 12.17 5.14
N GLN A 52 -5.92 11.94 4.99
CA GLN A 52 -5.30 11.81 3.68
C GLN A 52 -5.79 10.57 2.94
N LEU A 53 -5.91 9.42 3.64
CA LEU A 53 -6.50 8.21 3.06
C LEU A 53 -7.90 8.49 2.55
N ALA A 54 -8.77 9.12 3.34
CA ALA A 54 -10.15 9.41 2.93
C ALA A 54 -10.19 10.24 1.63
N LYS A 55 -9.31 11.25 1.52
CA LYS A 55 -9.20 12.10 0.32
C LYS A 55 -8.67 11.34 -0.89
N ASP A 56 -7.54 10.64 -0.73
CA ASP A 56 -6.93 9.83 -1.79
C ASP A 56 -7.93 8.78 -2.31
N TYR A 57 -8.65 8.13 -1.39
CA TYR A 57 -9.65 7.14 -1.70
C TYR A 57 -10.82 7.70 -2.49
N GLN A 58 -11.35 8.84 -2.04
CA GLN A 58 -12.47 9.50 -2.72
C GLN A 58 -12.08 9.93 -4.13
N ALA A 59 -10.88 10.49 -4.31
CA ALA A 59 -10.37 10.86 -5.63
C ALA A 59 -10.17 9.63 -6.52
N PHE A 60 -9.60 8.55 -5.97
CA PHE A 60 -9.42 7.29 -6.67
C PHE A 60 -10.76 6.70 -7.13
N LYS A 61 -11.77 6.72 -6.25
CA LYS A 61 -13.12 6.25 -6.52
C LYS A 61 -13.82 7.08 -7.60
N GLN A 62 -13.71 8.40 -7.56
CA GLN A 62 -14.27 9.28 -8.59
C GLN A 62 -13.69 8.98 -9.98
N ASN A 63 -12.38 8.74 -10.05
CA ASN A 63 -11.69 8.43 -11.31
C ASN A 63 -11.94 7.01 -11.83
N ASN A 64 -12.43 6.11 -10.98
CA ASN A 64 -12.62 4.69 -11.28
C ASN A 64 -14.01 4.19 -10.86
N ASN A 65 -15.05 5.03 -10.95
CA ASN A 65 -16.36 4.79 -10.32
C ASN A 65 -16.99 3.43 -10.69
N ILE A 66 -16.89 3.00 -11.95
CA ILE A 66 -17.41 1.71 -12.45
C ILE A 66 -16.71 0.50 -11.83
N ALA A 67 -15.55 0.71 -11.20
CA ALA A 67 -14.78 -0.33 -10.54
C ALA A 67 -15.31 -0.65 -9.14
N PHE A 68 -16.25 0.13 -8.60
CA PHE A 68 -16.79 -0.04 -7.25
C PHE A 68 -18.26 -0.42 -7.29
N SER A 69 -18.65 -1.45 -6.55
CA SER A 69 -20.06 -1.82 -6.38
C SER A 69 -20.76 -0.93 -5.35
N ASP A 70 -20.06 -0.62 -4.26
CA ASP A 70 -20.53 0.33 -3.26
C ASP A 70 -20.19 1.77 -3.67
N GLN A 71 -21.10 2.72 -3.44
CA GLN A 71 -20.92 4.16 -3.77
C GLN A 71 -20.77 5.07 -2.53
N SER A 72 -20.83 4.52 -1.33
CA SER A 72 -20.61 5.26 -0.08
C SER A 72 -19.14 5.70 0.08
N VAL A 73 -18.92 6.73 0.88
CA VAL A 73 -17.57 7.21 1.19
C VAL A 73 -16.89 6.23 2.15
N LEU A 74 -15.59 6.01 1.99
CA LEU A 74 -14.82 5.20 2.95
C LEU A 74 -14.83 5.89 4.32
N ASP A 75 -15.33 5.21 5.35
CA ASP A 75 -15.12 5.62 6.73
C ASP A 75 -13.78 5.08 7.24
N VAL A 76 -12.80 5.99 7.35
CA VAL A 76 -11.45 5.66 7.82
C VAL A 76 -11.38 5.34 9.32
N ASN A 77 -12.48 5.51 10.05
CA ASN A 77 -12.60 5.04 11.42
C ASN A 77 -13.21 3.64 11.53
N GLN A 78 -13.65 3.02 10.42
CA GLN A 78 -14.24 1.69 10.39
C GLN A 78 -13.56 0.82 9.32
N LEU A 79 -12.24 0.66 9.43
CA LEU A 79 -11.45 -0.11 8.45
C LEU A 79 -11.71 -1.62 8.54
N ASP A 80 -12.39 -2.09 9.58
CA ASP A 80 -12.95 -3.44 9.66
C ASP A 80 -14.02 -3.71 8.58
N THR A 81 -14.61 -2.66 7.99
CA THR A 81 -15.55 -2.73 6.86
C THR A 81 -14.93 -2.37 5.50
N LEU A 82 -13.60 -2.23 5.41
CA LEU A 82 -12.88 -1.91 4.17
C LEU A 82 -13.22 -2.82 2.97
N ASN A 83 -13.57 -4.08 3.21
CA ASN A 83 -14.02 -5.03 2.19
C ASN A 83 -15.24 -4.54 1.39
N LEU A 84 -16.15 -3.77 2.02
CA LEU A 84 -17.30 -3.17 1.33
C LEU A 84 -16.88 -2.18 0.25
N HIS A 85 -15.70 -1.60 0.40
CA HIS A 85 -15.17 -0.62 -0.53
C HIS A 85 -14.20 -1.23 -1.54
N ALA A 86 -13.95 -2.54 -1.55
CA ALA A 86 -13.01 -3.15 -2.47
C ALA A 86 -13.34 -2.89 -3.95
N VAL A 87 -12.29 -2.80 -4.78
CA VAL A 87 -12.44 -2.77 -6.24
C VAL A 87 -13.04 -4.10 -6.72
N SER A 88 -13.90 -4.07 -7.73
CA SER A 88 -14.54 -5.25 -8.30
C SER A 88 -13.49 -6.22 -8.85
N ARG A 89 -13.79 -7.52 -8.70
CA ARG A 89 -13.01 -8.61 -9.32
C ARG A 89 -12.81 -8.40 -10.82
N THR A 90 -13.84 -7.88 -11.51
CA THR A 90 -13.86 -7.68 -12.97
C THR A 90 -13.16 -6.41 -13.42
N SER A 91 -12.71 -5.54 -12.51
CA SER A 91 -11.97 -4.34 -12.86
C SER A 91 -10.62 -4.66 -13.48
N LEU A 92 -10.13 -3.74 -14.31
CA LEU A 92 -8.84 -3.85 -14.97
C LEU A 92 -7.71 -3.99 -13.94
N LYS A 93 -6.71 -4.81 -14.27
CA LYS A 93 -5.53 -5.05 -13.41
C LYS A 93 -4.85 -3.74 -12.93
N PRO A 94 -4.66 -2.70 -13.76
CA PRO A 94 -4.07 -1.44 -13.29
C PRO A 94 -4.87 -0.75 -12.18
N VAL A 95 -6.20 -0.82 -12.22
CA VAL A 95 -7.05 -0.22 -11.17
C VAL A 95 -6.87 -0.96 -9.84
N LYS A 96 -6.83 -2.29 -9.89
CA LYS A 96 -6.58 -3.12 -8.70
C LYS A 96 -5.18 -2.89 -8.11
N LEU A 97 -4.17 -2.72 -8.96
CA LEU A 97 -2.81 -2.37 -8.52
C LEU A 97 -2.78 -0.98 -7.88
N ALA A 98 -3.42 0.03 -8.48
CA ALA A 98 -3.48 1.37 -7.90
C ALA A 98 -4.19 1.40 -6.54
N TYR A 99 -5.26 0.61 -6.37
CA TYR A 99 -5.89 0.41 -5.06
C TYR A 99 -4.89 -0.19 -4.05
N CYS A 100 -4.20 -1.26 -4.44
CA CYS A 100 -3.19 -1.90 -3.59
C CYS A 100 -2.05 -0.94 -3.21
N GLU A 101 -1.56 -0.12 -4.14
CA GLU A 101 -0.52 0.88 -3.89
C GLU A 101 -0.97 1.95 -2.91
N MET A 102 -2.20 2.45 -3.06
CA MET A 102 -2.79 3.42 -2.13
C MET A 102 -2.92 2.83 -0.71
N MET A 103 -3.50 1.64 -0.59
CA MET A 103 -3.71 0.99 0.70
C MET A 103 -2.37 0.61 1.37
N ASN A 104 -1.42 0.04 0.61
CA ASN A 104 -0.10 -0.30 1.14
C ASN A 104 0.65 0.95 1.60
N ARG A 105 0.64 2.04 0.81
CA ARG A 105 1.29 3.30 1.19
C ARG A 105 0.72 3.82 2.50
N TYR A 106 -0.60 3.80 2.67
CA TYR A 106 -1.25 4.16 3.94
C TYR A 106 -0.76 3.30 5.11
N PHE A 107 -0.80 1.97 4.97
CA PHE A 107 -0.39 1.07 6.05
C PHE A 107 1.12 1.12 6.35
N VAL A 108 1.96 1.39 5.36
CA VAL A 108 3.41 1.60 5.56
C VAL A 108 3.65 2.89 6.33
N GLU A 109 3.01 4.00 5.96
CA GLU A 109 3.13 5.26 6.72
C GLU A 109 2.61 5.09 8.15
N MET A 110 1.49 4.37 8.33
CA MET A 110 0.94 4.03 9.64
C MET A 110 1.96 3.25 10.48
N TYR A 111 2.52 2.17 9.91
CA TYR A 111 3.55 1.36 10.55
C TYR A 111 4.74 2.21 10.99
N GLN A 112 5.29 3.03 10.09
CA GLN A 112 6.46 3.85 10.40
C GLN A 112 6.16 4.89 11.50
N LEU A 113 4.97 5.49 11.51
CA LEU A 113 4.57 6.39 12.60
C LEU A 113 4.57 5.67 13.96
N GLY A 114 3.99 4.48 14.06
CA GLY A 114 3.95 3.77 15.34
C GLY A 114 5.30 3.16 15.73
N HIS A 115 5.97 2.49 14.79
CA HIS A 115 7.22 1.78 15.01
C HIS A 115 8.36 2.71 15.44
N GLN A 116 8.43 3.92 14.89
CA GLN A 116 9.46 4.90 15.26
C GLN A 116 9.16 5.64 16.57
N ASN A 117 7.98 5.44 17.16
CA ASN A 117 7.55 6.10 18.40
C ASN A 117 7.10 5.09 19.48
N PRO A 118 7.96 4.12 19.86
CA PRO A 118 7.59 3.01 20.74
C PRO A 118 7.18 3.46 22.15
N LYS A 119 7.64 4.65 22.59
CA LYS A 119 7.25 5.24 23.90
C LYS A 119 5.79 5.66 23.96
N PHE A 120 5.18 5.98 22.82
CA PHE A 120 3.86 6.61 22.74
C PHE A 120 2.81 5.71 22.08
N ILE A 121 3.22 4.79 21.18
CA ILE A 121 2.29 4.02 20.36
C ILE A 121 1.25 3.22 21.16
N GLY A 122 1.63 2.65 22.31
CA GLY A 122 0.70 1.94 23.20
C GLY A 122 -0.42 2.82 23.81
N GLN A 123 -0.31 4.14 23.69
CA GLN A 123 -1.28 5.11 24.22
C GLN A 123 -2.09 5.79 23.10
N VAL A 124 -1.74 5.54 21.84
CA VAL A 124 -2.48 6.07 20.68
C VAL A 124 -3.86 5.44 20.65
N LYS A 125 -4.88 6.26 20.39
CA LYS A 125 -6.25 5.78 20.20
C LYS A 125 -6.46 5.55 18.71
N LEU A 126 -6.44 4.27 18.33
CA LEU A 126 -6.91 3.83 17.02
C LEU A 126 -8.40 3.44 17.11
N PRO A 127 -9.24 3.86 16.16
CA PRO A 127 -10.63 3.42 16.07
C PRO A 127 -10.73 1.89 16.07
N ASP A 128 -11.69 1.32 16.80
CA ASP A 128 -11.95 -0.13 16.85
C ASP A 128 -10.77 -1.05 17.22
N ALA A 129 -9.76 -0.49 17.91
CA ALA A 129 -8.61 -1.22 18.43
C ALA A 129 -8.56 -1.26 19.97
N GLN A 130 -9.67 -1.10 20.69
CA GLN A 130 -9.66 -0.94 22.15
C GLN A 130 -9.20 -2.20 22.91
N GLY A 131 -9.11 -3.36 22.25
CA GLY A 131 -8.57 -4.61 22.81
C GLY A 131 -7.15 -4.96 22.36
N GLU A 132 -6.50 -4.08 21.61
CA GLU A 132 -5.25 -4.36 20.91
C GLU A 132 -4.03 -3.82 21.64
N ASP A 133 -2.96 -4.62 21.73
CA ASP A 133 -1.68 -4.16 22.25
C ASP A 133 -0.89 -3.49 21.12
N LEU A 134 -1.07 -2.17 20.98
CA LEU A 134 -0.41 -1.40 19.92
C LEU A 134 1.12 -1.39 20.07
N SER A 135 1.67 -1.49 21.29
CA SER A 135 3.11 -1.60 21.46
C SER A 135 3.66 -2.88 20.84
N LYS A 136 2.94 -4.00 20.99
CA LYS A 136 3.27 -5.27 20.34
C LYS A 136 2.99 -5.23 18.84
N ASN A 137 1.84 -4.72 18.43
CA ASN A 137 1.41 -4.72 17.03
C ASN A 137 2.35 -3.89 16.14
N PHE A 138 2.97 -2.83 16.67
CA PHE A 138 3.92 -1.98 15.93
C PHE A 138 5.40 -2.32 16.21
N ALA A 139 5.68 -3.37 16.97
CA ALA A 139 7.04 -3.73 17.36
C ALA A 139 7.93 -4.10 16.16
N ASP A 140 7.36 -4.77 15.16
CA ASP A 140 8.03 -5.15 13.92
C ASP A 140 7.03 -5.32 12.76
N SER A 141 7.54 -5.46 11.54
CA SER A 141 6.72 -5.54 10.33
C SER A 141 5.85 -6.79 10.27
N ALA A 142 6.24 -7.89 10.92
CA ALA A 142 5.47 -9.13 10.94
C ALA A 142 4.26 -9.02 11.88
N GLN A 143 4.45 -8.47 13.08
CA GLN A 143 3.35 -8.19 14.01
C GLN A 143 2.36 -7.19 13.41
N PHE A 144 2.87 -6.15 12.75
CA PHE A 144 2.03 -5.14 12.12
C PHE A 144 1.25 -5.70 10.93
N TYR A 145 1.91 -6.51 10.09
CA TYR A 145 1.25 -7.21 8.99
C TYR A 145 0.08 -8.09 9.47
N ASP A 146 0.29 -8.88 10.53
CA ASP A 146 -0.76 -9.71 11.10
C ASP A 146 -1.93 -8.86 11.64
N PHE A 147 -1.60 -7.83 12.41
CA PHE A 147 -2.56 -6.87 12.96
C PHE A 147 -3.47 -6.28 11.88
N ILE A 148 -2.88 -5.73 10.81
CA ILE A 148 -3.66 -5.11 9.73
C ILE A 148 -4.52 -6.13 8.98
N LEU A 149 -3.97 -7.28 8.58
CA LEU A 149 -4.71 -8.21 7.72
C LEU A 149 -5.77 -9.05 8.45
N ASN A 150 -5.62 -9.25 9.76
CA ASN A 150 -6.43 -10.26 10.46
C ASN A 150 -7.26 -9.71 11.62
N ARG A 151 -6.95 -8.52 12.15
CA ARG A 151 -7.52 -8.07 13.43
C ARG A 151 -8.07 -6.64 13.39
N TYR A 152 -7.38 -5.72 12.69
CA TYR A 152 -7.74 -4.31 12.64
C TYR A 152 -8.59 -3.91 11.43
N THR A 153 -8.45 -4.64 10.31
CA THR A 153 -9.13 -4.28 9.06
C THR A 153 -9.67 -5.52 8.35
N SER A 154 -10.56 -5.31 7.39
CA SER A 154 -10.93 -6.36 6.43
C SER A 154 -10.12 -6.30 5.12
N TYR A 155 -8.89 -5.79 5.16
CA TYR A 155 -8.04 -5.65 3.96
C TYR A 155 -7.71 -6.98 3.28
N ARG A 156 -7.62 -8.09 4.04
CA ARG A 156 -7.49 -9.44 3.45
C ARG A 156 -8.72 -9.80 2.61
N GLN A 157 -9.92 -9.56 3.13
CA GLN A 157 -11.16 -9.82 2.41
C GLN A 157 -11.30 -8.90 1.19
N ALA A 158 -10.87 -7.64 1.28
CA ALA A 158 -10.82 -6.74 0.13
C ALA A 158 -9.95 -7.29 -1.01
N GLN A 159 -8.78 -7.88 -0.67
CA GLN A 159 -7.90 -8.54 -1.63
C GLN A 159 -8.55 -9.78 -2.28
N GLU A 160 -9.29 -10.57 -1.50
CA GLU A 160 -10.04 -11.74 -1.98
C GLU A 160 -11.18 -11.35 -2.93
N ILE A 161 -11.91 -10.28 -2.62
CA ILE A 161 -12.96 -9.70 -3.48
C ILE A 161 -12.34 -9.24 -4.81
N MET A 162 -11.27 -8.44 -4.77
CA MET A 162 -10.55 -8.00 -5.97
C MET A 162 -9.97 -9.16 -6.80
N GLY A 163 -9.74 -10.31 -6.16
CA GLY A 163 -8.97 -11.42 -6.72
C GLY A 163 -7.52 -11.02 -7.00
N LEU A 164 -6.96 -10.12 -6.18
CA LEU A 164 -5.58 -9.65 -6.28
C LEU A 164 -4.99 -9.40 -4.89
N GLY A 165 -3.89 -10.10 -4.58
CA GLY A 165 -3.11 -9.83 -3.37
C GLY A 165 -2.27 -8.57 -3.52
N CYS A 166 -2.28 -7.69 -2.53
CA CYS A 166 -1.60 -6.40 -2.58
C CYS A 166 -0.14 -6.46 -2.10
N ASN A 167 0.33 -7.60 -1.59
CA ASN A 167 1.72 -7.80 -1.13
C ASN A 167 2.21 -6.79 -0.07
N LEU A 168 1.35 -6.46 0.91
CA LEU A 168 1.69 -5.58 2.03
C LEU A 168 2.95 -6.05 2.78
N LYS A 169 3.16 -7.36 2.91
CA LYS A 169 4.35 -7.93 3.55
C LYS A 169 5.64 -7.44 2.91
N ALA A 170 5.71 -7.35 1.59
CA ALA A 170 6.89 -6.82 0.91
C ALA A 170 6.99 -5.30 1.07
N ALA A 171 5.87 -4.58 1.07
CA ALA A 171 5.86 -3.12 1.22
C ALA A 171 6.32 -2.64 2.61
N LEU A 172 6.20 -3.47 3.63
CA LEU A 172 6.64 -3.17 5.00
C LEU A 172 8.15 -3.40 5.26
N ASN A 173 8.84 -4.06 4.32
CA ASN A 173 10.26 -4.39 4.45
C ASN A 173 11.13 -3.49 3.57
#